data_AF-A0A218XEV7-F1
#
_entry.id   AF-A0A218XEV7-F1
#
_cell.length_a   1.000
_cell.length_b   1.000
_cell.length_c   1.000
_cell.angle_alpha   90.00
_cell.angle_beta   90.00
_cell.angle_gamma   90.00
#
_symmetry.space_group_name_H-M   'P 1'
#
loop_
_entity.id
_entity.type
_entity.pdbx_description
1 polymer ?
#
loop_
_entity_poly.entity_id
_entity_poly.type
_entity_poly.pdbx_seq_one_letter_code
_entity_poly.pdbx_strand_id
1 'polypeptide(L)'
;MMCLFPPCSPPCSLPPSRTTFKMEGSSASVNSQVIKSGKRKWTVNANTPTLGDVSRAHLSPREESESASLGRKKKKIESDFSAIFEAVNTMTVDIKEACLILSKSIHSDIVQEKFLELPGALRSVDGITSAEARMAIQKFGNHPNKVLLFFGTDPNYRLEMVHDFLANQ
;
A
#
# COMPACT_ATOMS: atom_id res chain seq x y z
N MET A 1 5.54 28.60 86.69
CA MET A 1 6.26 27.74 85.72
C MET A 1 5.85 28.20 84.33
N MET A 2 6.51 29.22 83.75
CA MET A 2 7.69 29.11 82.87
C MET A 2 7.55 27.99 81.81
N CYS A 3 7.20 28.40 80.57
CA CYS A 3 8.02 28.25 79.33
C CYS A 3 7.74 26.90 78.60
N LEU A 4 7.67 26.75 77.27
CA LEU A 4 8.08 27.53 76.11
C LEU A 4 7.38 26.88 74.87
N PHE A 5 6.90 27.66 73.90
CA PHE A 5 6.56 27.19 72.54
C PHE A 5 7.78 27.42 71.60
N PRO A 6 7.78 26.83 70.38
CA PRO A 6 8.56 25.67 69.92
C PRO A 6 9.86 26.07 69.18
N PRO A 7 10.50 25.13 68.45
CA PRO A 7 11.13 25.52 67.19
C PRO A 7 10.59 24.74 65.99
N CYS A 8 10.42 25.50 64.91
CA CYS A 8 10.15 25.09 63.54
C CYS A 8 11.08 23.97 63.05
N SER A 9 10.49 22.94 62.43
CA SER A 9 11.22 22.01 61.57
C SER A 9 11.27 22.55 60.12
N PRO A 10 12.39 22.39 59.41
CA PRO A 10 12.63 23.00 58.10
C PRO A 10 11.89 22.28 56.94
N PRO A 11 11.75 22.96 55.77
CA PRO A 11 11.18 22.33 54.58
C PRO A 11 12.13 21.28 54.01
N CYS A 12 11.62 20.07 53.80
CA CYS A 12 12.29 19.02 53.04
C CYS A 12 12.46 19.47 51.58
N SER A 13 13.63 20.00 51.24
CA SER A 13 14.08 20.17 49.87
C SER A 13 14.36 18.80 49.25
N LEU A 14 13.46 18.34 48.38
CA LEU A 14 13.71 17.22 47.46
C LEU A 14 14.81 17.63 46.45
N PRO A 15 15.78 16.74 46.15
CA PRO A 15 16.77 17.01 45.12
C PRO A 15 16.12 17.02 43.73
N PRO A 16 16.64 17.81 42.76
CA PRO A 16 16.22 17.66 41.37
C PRO A 16 16.72 16.32 40.85
N SER A 17 15.80 15.40 40.60
CA SER A 17 16.05 14.21 39.77
C SER A 17 16.36 14.68 38.36
N ARG A 18 17.62 15.01 38.10
CA ARG A 18 18.16 15.22 36.76
C ARG A 18 18.26 13.87 36.09
N THR A 19 17.14 13.34 35.61
CA THR A 19 17.14 12.22 34.68
C THR A 19 17.65 12.77 33.35
N THR A 20 18.97 12.68 33.15
CA THR A 20 19.54 12.64 31.81
C THR A 20 18.95 11.41 31.11
N PHE A 21 17.85 11.61 30.39
CA PHE A 21 17.48 10.70 29.32
C PHE A 21 18.60 10.80 28.28
N LYS A 22 19.53 9.84 28.31
CA LYS A 22 20.26 9.50 27.10
C LYS A 22 19.19 9.00 26.13
N MET A 23 18.80 9.86 25.18
CA MET A 23 18.25 9.36 23.94
C MET A 23 19.39 8.61 23.27
N GLU A 24 19.41 7.30 23.45
CA GLU A 24 20.07 6.43 22.50
C GLU A 24 19.27 6.58 21.21
N GLY A 25 19.78 7.43 20.32
CA GLY A 25 19.23 7.60 18.99
C GLY A 25 19.28 6.25 18.32
N SER A 26 18.14 5.55 18.31
CA SER A 26 17.93 4.41 17.44
C SER A 26 17.81 4.95 16.02
N SER A 27 18.94 5.31 15.44
CA SER A 27 19.07 5.59 14.02
C SER A 27 18.93 4.25 13.31
N ALA A 28 17.72 3.96 12.82
CA ALA A 28 17.54 2.95 11.80
C ALA A 28 18.23 3.46 10.53
N SER A 29 19.44 2.98 10.26
CA SER A 29 20.07 3.21 8.96
C SER A 29 19.33 2.36 7.94
N VAL A 30 18.55 3.00 7.07
CA VAL A 30 18.02 2.34 5.88
C VAL A 30 19.19 2.14 4.92
N ASN A 31 19.72 0.92 4.86
CA ASN A 31 20.62 0.52 3.80
C ASN A 31 19.80 0.36 2.51
N SER A 32 19.57 1.47 1.83
CA SER A 32 19.10 1.42 0.45
C SER A 32 20.26 0.93 -0.40
N GLN A 33 20.34 -0.38 -0.61
CA GLN A 33 21.02 -0.87 -1.81
C GLN A 33 20.17 -0.43 -3.00
N VAL A 34 20.55 0.69 -3.59
CA VAL A 34 20.21 1.02 -4.97
C VAL A 34 20.73 -0.14 -5.80
N ILE A 35 19.82 -1.04 -6.18
CA ILE A 35 20.07 -1.97 -7.27
C ILE A 35 20.23 -1.06 -8.49
N LYS A 36 21.47 -0.69 -8.79
CA LYS A 36 21.83 -0.07 -10.06
C LYS A 36 21.24 -0.98 -11.11
N SER A 37 20.28 -0.47 -11.87
CA SER A 37 19.70 -1.15 -13.02
C SER A 37 20.84 -1.39 -13.99
N GLY A 38 21.47 -2.56 -13.85
CA GLY A 38 22.35 -3.09 -14.86
C GLY A 38 21.55 -3.11 -16.13
N LYS A 39 22.01 -2.36 -17.13
CA LYS A 39 21.47 -2.38 -18.49
C LYS A 39 21.36 -3.83 -18.91
N ARG A 40 20.18 -4.43 -18.78
CA ARG A 40 19.86 -5.69 -19.44
C ARG A 40 19.73 -5.33 -20.91
N LYS A 41 20.86 -5.47 -21.61
CA LYS A 41 20.90 -5.47 -23.06
C LYS A 41 20.01 -6.64 -23.48
N TRP A 42 18.82 -6.32 -23.99
CA TRP A 42 17.95 -7.32 -24.58
C TRP A 42 18.66 -7.87 -25.82
N THR A 43 19.29 -9.04 -25.70
CA THR A 43 19.71 -9.80 -26.86
C THR A 43 18.46 -10.45 -27.42
N VAL A 44 17.92 -9.84 -28.48
CA VAL A 44 17.04 -10.54 -29.41
C VAL A 44 17.84 -11.76 -29.89
N ASN A 45 17.44 -12.97 -29.46
CA ASN A 45 17.89 -14.15 -30.17
C ASN A 45 17.21 -14.06 -31.54
N ALA A 46 18.01 -13.74 -32.54
CA ALA A 46 17.69 -14.07 -33.90
C ALA A 46 18.39 -15.41 -34.10
N ASN A 47 17.62 -16.51 -34.04
CA ASN A 47 18.06 -17.76 -34.63
C ASN A 47 18.10 -17.54 -36.14
N THR A 48 19.17 -16.89 -36.57
CA THR A 48 19.64 -16.83 -37.95
C THR A 48 20.44 -18.11 -38.17
N PRO A 49 20.13 -18.91 -39.20
CA PRO A 49 21.04 -19.94 -39.64
C PRO A 49 22.29 -19.26 -40.20
N THR A 50 23.42 -19.56 -39.59
CA THR A 50 24.77 -19.17 -40.01
C THR A 50 24.99 -19.58 -41.47
N LEU A 51 24.94 -18.60 -42.38
CA LEU A 51 25.51 -18.72 -43.71
C LEU A 51 27.03 -18.66 -43.55
N GLY A 52 27.65 -19.84 -43.48
CA GLY A 52 29.10 -19.99 -43.49
C GLY A 52 29.65 -19.59 -44.86
N ASP A 53 30.40 -18.51 -44.88
CA ASP A 53 31.21 -18.08 -46.01
C ASP A 53 32.49 -18.93 -46.02
N VAL A 54 32.56 -19.92 -46.91
CA VAL A 54 33.81 -20.60 -47.26
C VAL A 54 33.94 -20.57 -48.76
N SER A 55 34.74 -19.61 -49.22
CA SER A 55 35.20 -19.50 -50.59
C SER A 55 36.19 -20.62 -50.92
N ARG A 56 35.85 -21.47 -51.90
CA ARG A 56 36.83 -22.17 -52.75
C ARG A 56 36.17 -22.57 -54.08
N ALA A 57 36.71 -22.06 -55.17
CA ALA A 57 36.29 -22.32 -56.55
C ALA A 57 36.33 -23.82 -56.91
N HIS A 58 35.40 -24.27 -57.76
CA HIS A 58 35.61 -25.00 -59.03
C HIS A 58 34.26 -25.45 -59.66
N LEU A 59 33.93 -24.84 -60.82
CA LEU A 59 33.10 -25.23 -61.98
C LEU A 59 32.12 -26.47 -61.93
N SER A 60 30.81 -26.18 -62.14
CA SER A 60 29.64 -26.82 -62.86
C SER A 60 29.64 -28.30 -63.36
N PRO A 61 28.52 -28.93 -63.87
CA PRO A 61 27.04 -28.65 -63.88
C PRO A 61 26.11 -29.90 -63.64
N ARG A 62 24.79 -29.77 -63.41
CA ARG A 62 23.70 -30.61 -64.03
C ARG A 62 22.27 -30.18 -63.64
N GLU A 63 21.37 -30.22 -64.62
CA GLU A 63 19.99 -29.73 -64.63
C GLU A 63 18.93 -30.70 -64.05
N GLU A 64 17.75 -30.12 -63.80
CA GLU A 64 16.38 -30.70 -63.71
C GLU A 64 16.03 -31.77 -62.67
N SER A 65 15.08 -31.44 -61.79
CA SER A 65 13.87 -32.25 -61.59
C SER A 65 12.78 -31.47 -60.85
N GLU A 66 11.63 -31.43 -61.49
CA GLU A 66 10.38 -30.84 -61.06
C GLU A 66 9.80 -31.51 -59.79
N SER A 67 8.85 -30.79 -59.21
CA SER A 67 7.66 -31.32 -58.51
C SER A 67 7.77 -31.78 -57.05
N ALA A 68 7.20 -30.97 -56.14
CA ALA A 68 6.10 -31.42 -55.27
C ALA A 68 5.57 -30.28 -54.37
N SER A 69 4.34 -29.83 -54.67
CA SER A 69 3.28 -29.56 -53.69
C SER A 69 3.62 -28.65 -52.47
N LEU A 70 3.58 -27.33 -52.69
CA LEU A 70 3.33 -26.37 -51.62
C LEU A 70 1.82 -26.26 -51.37
N GLY A 71 1.25 -27.28 -50.73
CA GLY A 71 -0.10 -27.24 -50.18
C GLY A 71 -0.14 -26.33 -48.95
N ARG A 72 -0.23 -25.01 -49.14
CA ARG A 72 -0.57 -24.08 -48.04
C ARG A 72 -2.01 -24.38 -47.61
N LYS A 73 -2.17 -25.31 -46.67
CA LYS A 73 -3.43 -25.60 -45.98
C LYS A 73 -3.89 -24.33 -45.27
N LYS A 74 -4.80 -23.62 -45.91
CA LYS A 74 -5.43 -22.41 -45.38
C LYS A 74 -6.46 -22.82 -44.32
N LYS A 75 -6.43 -22.11 -43.20
CA LYS A 75 -7.47 -21.94 -42.16
C LYS A 75 -7.73 -23.12 -41.20
N LYS A 76 -7.27 -22.94 -39.96
CA LYS A 76 -8.11 -23.03 -38.76
C LYS A 76 -7.76 -21.87 -37.81
N ILE A 77 -7.88 -20.64 -38.28
CA ILE A 77 -7.62 -19.41 -37.50
C ILE A 77 -8.86 -19.02 -36.66
N GLU A 78 -10.04 -19.53 -37.04
CA GLU A 78 -11.33 -19.19 -36.41
C GLU A 78 -11.50 -19.79 -35.01
N SER A 79 -10.92 -20.97 -34.77
CA SER A 79 -10.91 -21.63 -33.45
C SER A 79 -10.03 -20.90 -32.44
N ASP A 80 -8.95 -20.27 -32.91
CA ASP A 80 -7.98 -19.59 -32.05
C ASP A 80 -8.56 -18.26 -31.55
N PHE A 81 -9.30 -17.54 -32.40
CA PHE A 81 -9.97 -16.31 -31.98
C PHE A 81 -11.10 -16.56 -30.98
N SER A 82 -11.88 -17.64 -31.14
CA SER A 82 -12.90 -18.02 -30.16
C SER A 82 -12.29 -18.37 -28.80
N ALA A 83 -11.20 -19.16 -28.79
CA ALA A 83 -10.48 -19.47 -27.56
C ALA A 83 -9.85 -18.23 -26.90
N ILE A 84 -9.30 -17.30 -27.69
CA ILE A 84 -8.80 -16.02 -27.20
C ILE A 84 -9.93 -15.17 -26.62
N PHE A 85 -11.07 -15.10 -27.29
CA PHE A 85 -12.23 -14.32 -26.83
C PHE A 85 -12.78 -14.86 -25.51
N GLU A 86 -12.94 -16.18 -25.40
CA GLU A 86 -13.36 -16.83 -24.15
C GLU A 86 -12.34 -16.60 -23.04
N ALA A 87 -11.04 -16.76 -23.31
CA ALA A 87 -10.00 -16.48 -22.32
C ALA A 87 -10.02 -15.03 -21.83
N VAL A 88 -10.21 -14.06 -22.74
CA VAL A 88 -10.34 -12.64 -22.38
C VAL A 88 -11.60 -12.38 -21.56
N ASN A 89 -12.72 -13.03 -21.87
CA ASN A 89 -13.95 -12.93 -21.09
C ASN A 89 -13.77 -13.49 -19.68
N THR A 90 -13.16 -14.67 -19.54
CA THR A 90 -12.84 -15.26 -18.24
C THR A 90 -11.93 -14.34 -17.43
N MET A 91 -10.83 -13.85 -18.02
CA MET A 91 -9.94 -12.89 -17.35
C MET A 91 -10.67 -11.60 -16.94
N THR A 92 -11.60 -11.11 -17.75
CA THR A 92 -12.40 -9.92 -17.42
C THR A 92 -13.29 -10.18 -16.20
N VAL A 93 -13.86 -11.37 -16.08
CA VAL A 93 -14.64 -11.78 -14.89
C VAL A 93 -13.72 -11.88 -13.67
N ASP A 94 -12.58 -12.57 -13.78
CA ASP A 94 -11.63 -12.76 -12.68
C ASP A 94 -11.07 -11.43 -12.17
N ILE A 95 -10.72 -10.50 -13.08
CA ILE A 95 -10.26 -9.16 -12.71
C ILE A 95 -11.35 -8.38 -11.97
N LYS A 96 -12.61 -8.45 -12.44
CA LYS A 96 -13.73 -7.78 -11.75
C LYS A 96 -13.91 -8.32 -10.33
N GLU A 97 -13.83 -9.63 -10.16
CA GLU A 97 -13.92 -10.26 -8.84
C GLU A 97 -12.75 -9.86 -7.95
N ALA A 98 -11.52 -9.94 -8.46
CA ALA A 98 -10.33 -9.51 -7.72
C ALA A 98 -10.41 -8.04 -7.31
N CYS A 99 -10.85 -7.14 -8.20
CA CYS A 99 -11.07 -5.73 -7.87
C CYS A 99 -12.13 -5.54 -6.77
N LEU A 100 -13.19 -6.35 -6.78
CA LEU A 100 -14.22 -6.31 -5.74
C LEU A 100 -13.70 -6.83 -4.39
N ILE A 101 -12.88 -7.89 -4.39
CA ILE A 101 -12.23 -8.39 -3.18
C ILE A 101 -11.25 -7.35 -2.62
N LEU A 102 -10.39 -6.80 -3.47
CA LEU A 102 -9.40 -5.78 -3.08
C LEU A 102 -10.05 -4.48 -2.61
N SER A 103 -11.10 -4.00 -3.27
CA SER A 103 -11.80 -2.78 -2.84
C SER A 103 -12.48 -2.98 -1.47
N LYS A 104 -13.06 -4.16 -1.22
CA LYS A 104 -13.61 -4.50 0.10
C LYS A 104 -12.53 -4.60 1.17
N SER A 105 -11.39 -5.23 0.86
CA SER A 105 -10.29 -5.36 1.84
C SER A 105 -9.67 -4.00 2.14
N ILE A 106 -9.34 -3.21 1.12
CA ILE A 106 -8.78 -1.86 1.28
C ILE A 106 -9.73 -0.96 2.09
N HIS A 107 -11.03 -1.02 1.80
CA HIS A 107 -12.00 -0.23 2.56
C HIS A 107 -12.02 -0.66 4.04
N SER A 108 -12.01 -1.97 4.32
CA SER A 108 -11.95 -2.49 5.69
C SER A 108 -10.65 -2.09 6.39
N ASP A 109 -9.51 -2.22 5.73
CA ASP A 109 -8.19 -1.93 6.29
C ASP A 109 -8.07 -0.44 6.65
N ILE A 110 -8.46 0.46 5.75
CA ILE A 110 -8.43 1.91 5.99
C ILE A 110 -9.37 2.29 7.13
N VAL A 111 -10.59 1.74 7.16
CA VAL A 111 -11.55 2.01 8.25
C VAL A 111 -10.98 1.54 9.58
N GLN A 112 -10.40 0.35 9.65
CA GLN A 112 -9.80 -0.17 10.88
C GLN A 112 -8.59 0.64 11.34
N GLU A 113 -7.69 1.00 10.44
CA GLU A 113 -6.54 1.87 10.72
C GLU A 113 -7.00 3.20 11.33
N LYS A 114 -7.95 3.87 10.68
CA LYS A 114 -8.48 5.14 11.16
C LYS A 114 -9.29 5.00 12.45
N PHE A 115 -9.94 3.86 12.67
CA PHE A 115 -10.60 3.56 13.94
C PHE A 115 -9.62 3.49 15.11
N LEU A 116 -8.42 2.93 14.89
CA LEU A 116 -7.37 2.88 15.91
C LEU A 116 -6.77 4.26 16.20
N GLU A 117 -6.67 5.12 15.19
CA GLU A 117 -6.20 6.51 15.35
C GLU A 117 -7.24 7.43 16.01
N LEU A 118 -8.54 7.08 15.92
CA LEU A 118 -9.67 7.90 16.34
C LEU A 118 -9.57 8.43 17.79
N PRO A 119 -9.21 7.63 18.80
CA PRO A 119 -9.10 8.14 20.17
C PRO A 119 -8.04 9.23 20.32
N GLY A 120 -6.90 9.09 19.64
CA GLY A 120 -5.85 10.10 19.64
C GLY A 120 -6.27 11.37 18.92
N ALA A 121 -6.95 11.22 17.79
CA ALA A 121 -7.46 12.33 17.01
C ALA A 121 -8.55 13.12 17.76
N LEU A 122 -9.49 12.44 18.43
CA LEU A 122 -10.52 13.09 19.25
C LEU A 122 -9.93 13.85 20.44
N ARG A 123 -8.87 13.32 21.07
CA ARG A 123 -8.16 14.01 22.16
C ARG A 123 -7.44 15.28 21.69
N SER A 124 -7.16 15.37 20.39
CA SER A 124 -6.50 16.51 19.77
C SER A 124 -7.49 17.58 19.30
N VAL A 125 -8.80 17.35 19.42
CA VAL A 125 -9.82 18.35 19.10
C VAL A 125 -10.04 19.23 20.33
N ASP A 126 -9.73 20.51 20.20
CA ASP A 126 -9.99 21.50 21.24
C ASP A 126 -11.49 21.61 21.52
N GLY A 127 -11.87 21.73 22.79
CA GLY A 127 -13.26 21.88 23.21
C GLY A 127 -14.01 20.57 23.49
N ILE A 128 -13.46 19.41 23.12
CA ILE A 128 -14.06 18.10 23.47
C ILE A 128 -13.74 17.72 24.92
N THR A 129 -14.77 17.41 25.71
CA THR A 129 -14.57 16.83 27.04
C THR A 129 -14.21 15.34 26.96
N SER A 130 -13.52 14.81 27.98
CA SER A 130 -13.19 13.38 28.03
C SER A 130 -14.43 12.47 27.98
N ALA A 131 -15.57 12.93 28.51
CA ALA A 131 -16.82 12.20 28.45
C ALA A 131 -17.37 12.13 27.03
N GLU A 132 -17.39 13.26 26.31
CA GLU A 132 -17.80 13.32 24.91
C GLU A 132 -16.89 12.51 24.01
N ALA A 133 -15.57 12.54 24.23
CA ALA A 133 -14.64 11.70 23.48
C ALA A 133 -14.96 10.20 23.65
N ARG A 134 -15.27 9.75 24.87
CA ARG A 134 -15.67 8.35 25.11
C ARG A 134 -16.99 7.99 24.43
N MET A 135 -17.99 8.87 24.51
CA MET A 135 -19.28 8.67 23.84
C MET A 135 -19.10 8.64 22.32
N ALA A 136 -18.28 9.53 21.77
CA ALA A 136 -17.99 9.60 20.35
C ALA A 136 -17.33 8.32 19.87
N ILE A 137 -16.28 7.82 20.56
CA ILE A 137 -15.61 6.55 20.21
C ILE A 137 -16.63 5.40 20.16
N GLN A 138 -17.50 5.29 21.16
CA GLN A 138 -18.52 4.25 21.19
C GLN A 138 -19.48 4.38 19.99
N LYS A 139 -19.94 5.60 19.70
CA LYS A 139 -20.89 5.86 18.61
C LYS A 139 -20.28 5.62 17.23
N PHE A 140 -19.03 6.03 17.03
CA PHE A 140 -18.27 5.74 15.82
C PHE A 140 -18.11 4.23 15.55
N GLY A 141 -18.07 3.40 16.60
CA GLY A 141 -18.03 1.94 16.47
C GLY A 141 -19.20 1.36 15.67
N ASN A 142 -20.36 2.02 15.72
CA ASN A 142 -21.55 1.61 14.96
C ASN A 142 -21.62 2.27 13.58
N HIS A 143 -20.72 3.21 13.28
CA HIS A 143 -20.76 4.05 12.09
C HIS A 143 -19.36 4.23 11.47
N PRO A 144 -18.77 3.17 10.88
CA PRO A 144 -17.42 3.21 10.30
C PRO A 144 -17.23 4.30 9.24
N ASN A 145 -18.27 4.59 8.44
CA ASN A 145 -18.23 5.67 7.45
C ASN A 145 -18.06 7.06 8.08
N LYS A 146 -18.56 7.25 9.31
CA LYS A 146 -18.42 8.52 10.02
C LYS A 146 -16.99 8.72 10.53
N VAL A 147 -16.24 7.65 10.79
CA VAL A 147 -14.81 7.74 11.13
C VAL A 147 -14.03 8.32 9.96
N LEU A 148 -14.21 7.79 8.75
CA LEU A 148 -13.57 8.33 7.56
C LEU A 148 -13.93 9.81 7.34
N LEU A 149 -15.21 10.15 7.54
CA LEU A 149 -15.66 11.54 7.42
C LEU A 149 -14.98 12.46 8.44
N PHE A 150 -14.86 12.04 9.71
CA PHE A 150 -14.15 12.80 10.74
C PHE A 150 -12.69 13.08 10.36
N PHE A 151 -11.97 12.07 9.85
CA PHE A 151 -10.58 12.25 9.40
C PHE A 151 -10.47 13.11 8.13
N GLY A 152 -11.44 13.02 7.22
CA GLY A 152 -11.51 13.87 6.03
C GLY A 152 -11.99 15.30 6.30
N THR A 153 -12.52 15.57 7.50
CA THR A 153 -13.01 16.90 7.87
C THR A 153 -11.87 17.80 8.31
N ASP A 154 -11.92 19.05 7.88
CA ASP A 154 -10.99 20.09 8.31
C ASP A 154 -10.95 20.16 9.84
N PRO A 155 -9.76 20.22 10.47
CA PRO A 155 -9.64 20.23 11.92
C PRO A 155 -10.50 21.28 12.63
N ASN A 156 -10.75 22.43 12.01
CA ASN A 156 -11.54 23.51 12.60
C ASN A 156 -13.03 23.18 12.71
N TYR A 157 -13.54 22.27 11.88
CA TYR A 157 -14.95 21.85 11.89
C TYR A 157 -15.17 20.50 12.61
N ARG A 158 -14.11 19.86 13.12
CA ARG A 158 -14.22 18.56 13.79
C ARG A 158 -15.01 18.63 15.09
N LEU A 159 -14.91 19.71 15.85
CA LEU A 159 -15.65 19.89 17.09
C LEU A 159 -17.16 19.95 16.83
N GLU A 160 -17.58 20.80 15.88
CA GLU A 160 -18.97 20.94 15.45
C GLU A 160 -19.53 19.60 14.95
N MET A 161 -18.78 18.91 14.10
CA MET A 161 -19.14 17.57 13.63
C MET A 161 -19.36 16.58 14.77
N VAL A 162 -18.47 16.55 15.77
CA VAL A 162 -18.61 15.63 16.90
C VAL A 162 -19.84 15.97 17.73
N HIS A 163 -20.10 17.24 18.01
CA HIS A 163 -21.31 17.64 18.74
C HIS A 163 -22.59 17.28 17.98
N ASP A 164 -22.68 17.60 16.70
CA ASP A 164 -23.81 17.22 15.84
C ASP A 164 -23.99 15.70 15.80
N PHE A 165 -22.89 14.97 15.68
CA PHE A 165 -22.92 13.52 15.65
C PHE A 165 -23.38 12.93 16.99
N LEU A 166 -23.02 13.53 18.12
CA LEU A 166 -23.50 13.09 19.43
C LEU A 166 -24.97 13.45 19.66
N ALA A 167 -25.42 14.63 19.21
CA ALA A 167 -26.77 15.13 19.37
C ALA A 167 -27.82 14.35 18.55
N ASN A 168 -27.46 13.89 17.35
CA ASN A 168 -28.35 13.14 16.46
C ASN A 168 -28.29 11.65 16.77
N GLN A 169 -29.33 11.06 17.39
CA GLN A 169 -29.37 9.64 17.79
C GLN A 169 -29.27 8.67 16.61
#